data_AF-A0A8X6WM36-F1
#
_entry.id   AF-A0A8X6WM36-F1
#
_cell.length_a   1.000
_cell.length_b   1.000
_cell.length_c   1.000
_cell.angle_alpha   90.00
_cell.angle_beta   90.00
_cell.angle_gamma   90.00
#
_symmetry.space_group_name_H-M   'P 1'
#
loop_
_entity.id
_entity.type
_entity.pdbx_description
1 polymer ?
#
loop_
_entity_poly.entity_id
_entity_poly.type
_entity_poly.pdbx_seq_one_letter_code
_entity_poly.pdbx_strand_id
1 'polypeptide(L)' 'MVEGLPGCQIKKEICSPKVLVHYDPNLSLTVASDASPVGISCVLSHVYPDGSERPITFASRTLSIGPSKITPKLIKKLFL' A
#
# COMPACT_ATOMS: atom_id res chain seq x y z
N MET A 1 3.01 -14.60 16.00
CA MET A 1 4.43 -14.96 15.83
C MET A 1 4.55 -15.75 14.54
N VAL A 2 5.22 -15.20 13.52
CA VAL A 2 5.35 -15.84 12.20
C VAL A 2 6.79 -16.31 12.06
N GLU A 3 7.06 -17.55 12.46
CA GLU A 3 8.33 -18.24 12.22
C GLU A 3 8.05 -19.45 11.33
N GLY A 4 8.79 -19.60 10.22
CA GLY A 4 8.95 -20.90 9.54
C GLY A 4 8.52 -21.11 8.08
N LEU A 5 8.25 -20.09 7.24
CA LEU A 5 7.96 -20.31 5.80
C LEU A 5 8.93 -19.51 4.89
N PRO A 6 9.52 -20.10 3.84
CA PRO A 6 10.54 -19.46 2.99
C PRO A 6 10.03 -18.29 2.13
N GLY A 7 8.71 -18.03 2.09
CA GLY A 7 8.13 -16.79 1.53
C GLY A 7 8.05 -15.62 2.52
N CYS A 8 8.42 -15.82 3.78
CA CYS A 8 8.19 -14.87 4.88
C CYS A 8 9.27 -13.79 5.00
N GLN A 9 10.48 -14.01 4.46
CA GLN A 9 11.63 -13.16 4.76
C GLN A 9 11.53 -11.77 4.10
N ILE A 10 11.07 -11.71 2.85
CA ILE A 10 10.79 -10.43 2.16
C ILE A 10 9.69 -9.66 2.88
N LYS A 11 8.61 -10.35 3.27
CA LYS A 11 7.52 -9.71 4.01
C LYS A 11 7.98 -9.17 5.37
N LYS A 12 8.86 -9.91 6.07
CA LYS A 12 9.48 -9.45 7.32
C LYS A 12 10.34 -8.21 7.11
N GLU A 13 11.18 -8.17 6.08
CA GLU A 13 12.03 -7.01 5.79
C GLU A 13 11.22 -5.79 5.32
N ILE A 14 10.17 -5.96 4.50
CA ILE A 14 9.29 -4.86 4.07
C ILE A 14 8.49 -4.28 5.23
N CYS A 15 8.12 -5.11 6.21
CA CYS A 15 7.48 -4.65 7.44
C CYS A 15 8.48 -4.22 8.53
N SER A 16 9.78 -4.23 8.24
CA SER A 16 10.82 -3.85 9.19
C SER A 16 10.96 -2.33 9.28
N PRO A 17 11.53 -1.81 10.38
CA PRO A 17 11.79 -0.37 10.54
C PRO A 17 12.84 0.18 9.56
N LYS A 18 13.53 -0.69 8.79
CA LYS A 18 14.42 -0.24 7.72
C LYS A 18 13.63 0.32 6.53
N VAL A 19 12.39 -0.14 6.35
CA VAL A 19 11.52 0.22 5.23
C VAL A 19 10.38 1.11 5.72
N LEU A 20 9.72 0.75 6.82
CA LEU A 20 8.62 1.52 7.38
C LEU A 20 9.10 2.63 8.32
N VAL A 21 8.49 3.81 8.18
CA VAL A 21 8.69 4.95 9.08
C VAL A 21 7.45 5.23 9.93
N HIS A 22 7.66 5.87 11.08
CA HIS A 22 6.56 6.35 11.90
C HIS A 22 5.86 7.55 11.26
N TYR A 23 4.57 7.67 11.55
CA TYR A 23 3.79 8.83 11.13
C TYR A 23 4.24 10.10 11.87
N ASP A 24 4.53 11.16 11.11
CA ASP A 24 4.83 12.51 11.57
C ASP A 24 3.84 13.51 10.94
N PRO A 25 3.02 14.22 11.74
CA PRO A 25 2.03 15.17 11.23
C PRO A 25 2.65 16.41 10.54
N ASN A 26 3.95 16.67 10.73
CA ASN A 26 4.63 17.81 10.10
C ASN A 26 5.11 17.50 8.68
N LEU A 27 5.12 16.23 8.29
CA LEU A 27 5.55 15.78 6.98
C LEU A 27 4.34 15.59 6.07
N SER A 28 4.49 16.01 4.82
CA SER A 28 3.48 15.78 3.78
C SER A 28 3.22 14.27 3.60
N LEU A 29 1.99 13.93 3.26
CA LEU A 29 1.56 12.55 3.01
C LEU A 29 1.25 12.35 1.52
N THR A 30 1.54 11.15 1.04
CA THR A 30 1.10 10.67 -0.27
C THR A 30 0.53 9.26 -0.15
N VAL A 31 -0.42 8.94 -1.03
CA VAL A 31 -1.01 7.60 -1.15
C VAL A 31 -0.87 7.14 -2.59
N ALA A 32 -0.09 6.08 -2.78
CA ALA A 32 -0.09 5.33 -4.02
C ALA A 32 -1.09 4.18 -3.91
N SER A 33 -2.00 4.03 -4.87
CA SER A 33 -2.98 2.93 -4.88
C SER A 33 -2.95 2.19 -6.20
N ASP A 34 -3.12 0.86 -6.15
CA ASP A 34 -3.39 0.04 -7.32
C ASP A 34 -4.72 -0.70 -7.15
N ALA A 35 -5.46 -0.87 -8.25
CA ALA A 35 -6.76 -1.52 -8.23
C ALA A 35 -6.88 -2.52 -9.38
N SER A 36 -7.21 -3.75 -9.02
CA SER A 36 -7.51 -4.83 -9.95
C SER A 36 -8.97 -5.28 -9.79
N PRO A 37 -9.51 -6.07 -10.74
CA PRO A 37 -10.82 -6.70 -10.58
C PRO A 37 -10.97 -7.57 -9.33
N VAL A 38 -9.84 -8.04 -8.77
CA VAL A 38 -9.80 -9.01 -7.65
C VAL A 38 -9.59 -8.30 -6.31
N GLY A 39 -8.98 -7.12 -6.29
CA GLY A 39 -8.56 -6.48 -5.06
C GLY A 39 -7.97 -5.10 -5.27
N ILE A 40 -7.93 -4.34 -4.18
CA ILE A 40 -7.33 -3.00 -4.12
C ILE A 40 -6.13 -3.07 -3.18
N SER A 41 -5.06 -2.37 -3.52
CA SER A 41 -3.90 -2.16 -2.68
C SER A 41 -3.53 -0.68 -2.61
N CYS A 42 -2.92 -0.26 -1.52
CA CYS A 42 -2.34 1.05 -1.39
C CYS A 42 -1.16 1.08 -0.42
N VAL A 43 -0.32 2.11 -0.59
CA VAL A 43 0.80 2.44 0.27
C VAL A 43 0.62 3.88 0.73
N LEU A 44 0.62 4.08 2.04
CA LEU A 44 0.66 5.41 2.64
C LEU A 44 2.11 5.74 2.94
N SER A 45 2.59 6.91 2.49
CA SER A 45 3.99 7.33 2.64
C SER A 45 4.11 8.78 3.09
N HIS A 46 5.22 9.10 3.76
CA HIS A 46 5.69 10.47 3.91
C HIS A 46 6.45 10.94 2.69
N VAL A 47 6.27 12.21 2.34
CA VAL A 47 7.11 12.93 1.39
C VAL A 47 8.02 13.86 2.18
N TYR A 48 9.32 13.63 2.09
CA TYR A 48 10.33 14.45 2.76
C TYR A 48 10.69 15.69 1.95
N PRO A 49 11.32 16.71 2.58
CA PRO A 49 11.71 17.94 1.88
C PRO A 49 12.69 17.73 0.71
N ASP A 50 13.43 16.62 0.71
CA ASP A 50 14.32 16.19 -0.38
C ASP A 50 13.57 15.53 -1.55
N GLY A 51 12.25 15.40 -1.45
CA GLY A 51 11.38 14.74 -2.43
C GLY A 51 11.36 13.22 -2.29
N SER A 52 12.07 12.64 -1.32
CA SER A 52 12.04 11.20 -1.09
C SER A 52 10.73 10.76 -0.44
N GLU A 53 10.24 9.58 -0.83
CA GLU A 53 9.06 8.97 -0.22
C GLU A 53 9.46 7.83 0.71
N ARG A 54 8.89 7.81 1.92
CA ARG A 54 9.08 6.67 2.84
C ARG A 54 7.74 6.09 3.30
N PRO A 55 7.52 4.78 3.15
CA PRO A 55 6.25 4.16 3.47
C PRO A 55 6.01 4.10 4.98
N ILE A 56 4.78 4.37 5.38
CA ILE A 56 4.27 4.27 6.75
C ILE A 56 3.52 2.94 6.91
N THR A 57 2.67 2.61 5.94
CA THR A 57 1.90 1.36 5.97
C THR A 57 1.50 0.89 4.58
N PHE A 58 1.35 -0.42 4.45
CA PHE A 58 0.79 -1.10 3.28
C PHE A 58 -0.60 -1.61 3.64
N ALA A 59 -1.59 -1.34 2.79
CA ALA A 59 -2.94 -1.88 2.95
C ALA A 59 -3.36 -2.59 1.66
N SER A 60 -4.04 -3.72 1.79
CA SER A 60 -4.65 -4.40 0.66
C SER A 60 -5.90 -5.13 1.10
N ARG A 61 -6.87 -5.22 0.19
CA ARG A 61 -8.14 -5.90 0.41
C ARG A 61 -8.57 -6.62 -0.85
N THR A 62 -8.76 -7.93 -0.73
CA THR A 62 -9.45 -8.73 -1.75
C THR A 62 -10.92 -8.36 -1.76
N LEU A 63 -11.47 -8.11 -2.94
CA LEU A 63 -12.87 -7.82 -3.12
C LEU A 63 -13.61 -9.15 -3.19
N SER A 64 -14.44 -9.42 -2.17
CA SER A 64 -15.29 -10.59 -2.15
C SER A 64 -16.24 -10.53 -3.36
N ILE A 65 -16.45 -11.66 -4.04
CA ILE A 65 -17.36 -11.77 -5.17
C ILE A 65 -18.79 -11.52 -4.64
N GLY A 66 -19.24 -10.29 -4.77
CA GLY A 66 -20.59 -9.82 -4.53
C GLY A 66 -21.01 -8.88 -5.67
N PRO A 67 -22.31 -8.63 -5.87
CA PRO A 67 -22.83 -7.98 -7.09
C PRO A 67 -22.40 -6.51 -7.27
N SER A 68 -21.59 -5.95 -6.38
CA SER A 68 -21.02 -4.61 -6.50
C SER A 68 -19.89 -4.61 -7.52
N LYS A 69 -20.29 -4.45 -8.78
CA LYS A 69 -19.44 -4.16 -9.93
C LYS A 69 -18.46 -3.04 -9.55
N ILE A 70 -17.15 -3.31 -9.57
CA ILE A 70 -16.14 -2.25 -9.66
C ILE A 70 -16.42 -1.57 -11.00
N THR A 71 -17.04 -0.40 -10.95
CA THR A 71 -17.41 0.28 -12.18
C THR A 71 -16.16 0.61 -13.00
N PRO A 72 -16.20 0.51 -14.34
CA PRO A 72 -15.08 0.86 -15.21
C PRO A 72 -14.66 2.33 -15.11
N LYS A 73 -15.39 3.17 -14.36
CA LYS A 73 -15.01 4.56 -14.03
C LYS A 73 -13.83 4.65 -13.05
N LEU A 74 -13.64 3.66 -12.17
CA LEU A 74 -12.57 3.68 -11.16
C LEU A 74 -11.21 3.28 -11.78
N ILE A 75 -11.22 2.33 -12.73
CA ILE A 75 -10.02 1.90 -13.47
C ILE A 75 -9.50 3.01 -14.39
N LYS A 76 -10.40 3.81 -15.00
CA LYS A 76 -10.05 4.93 -15.89
C LYS A 76 -9.54 6.20 -15.19
N LYS A 77 -9.52 6.25 -13.85
CA LYS A 77 -8.96 7.39 -13.11
C LYS A 77 -7.58 7.11 -12.52
N LEU A 78 -7.13 5.85 -12.61
CA LEU A 78 -5.88 5.37 -12.05
C LEU A 78 -4.83 5.03 -13.13
N PHE A 79 -5.28 4.69 -14.32
CA PHE A 79 -4.48 4.88 -15.54
C PHE A 79 -4.95 6.20 -16.17
N LEU A 80 -4.04 7.17 -16.32
CA LEU A 80 -4.23 8.32 -17.21
C LEU A 80 -4.77 7.87 -18.59
#